data_AF-A0A1V5WWC5-F1
#
_entry.id   AF-A0A1V5WWC5-F1
#
_cell.length_a   1.000
_cell.length_b   1.000
_cell.length_c   1.000
_cell.angle_alpha   90.00
_cell.angle_beta   90.00
_cell.angle_gamma   90.00
#
_symmetry.space_group_name_H-M   'P 1'
#
loop_
_entity.id
_entity.type
_entity.pdbx_description
1 polymer ?
#
loop_
_entity_poly.entity_id
_entity_poly.type
_entity_poly.pdbx_seq_one_letter_code
_entity_poly.pdbx_strand_id
1 'polypeptide(L)'
;MTFMHEDREFQDLLGIVARETGIASALVEKDYWVTHTLWALHQTGLEIWFKGDTSLSKGFKLIQRFSEDLDLMILRGTIRDLPGVTNWTSTNKGPTRQRAAFYEALTGVLAVPGVRMSRDGERIDRQARSADYLGRYPGALLDQLDPAMSPFVRLEVGRARVVPHVARPLSSFVHDYLEANGMLADFEDNRPLPCAACTRS
;
A
#
# COMPACT_ATOMS: atom_id res chain seq x y z
N MET A 1 -6.43 -21.09 -1.94
CA MET A 1 -7.74 -20.40 -1.85
C MET A 1 -7.73 -19.25 -2.84
N THR A 2 -8.85 -18.57 -3.08
CA THR A 2 -8.92 -17.39 -3.97
C THR A 2 -8.86 -16.12 -3.12
N PHE A 3 -8.48 -15.00 -3.72
CA PHE A 3 -8.65 -13.72 -3.04
C PHE A 3 -10.12 -13.29 -3.06
N MET A 4 -10.53 -12.50 -2.07
CA MET A 4 -11.92 -11.99 -1.96
C MET A 4 -12.35 -11.22 -3.21
N HIS A 5 -11.44 -10.46 -3.83
CA HIS A 5 -11.73 -9.68 -5.04
C HIS A 5 -11.87 -10.51 -6.32
N GLU A 6 -11.55 -11.81 -6.28
CA GLU A 6 -11.77 -12.74 -7.38
C GLU A 6 -13.15 -13.41 -7.30
N ASP A 7 -13.82 -13.26 -6.15
CA ASP A 7 -15.16 -13.80 -5.94
C ASP A 7 -16.21 -12.98 -6.71
N ARG A 8 -17.23 -13.67 -7.25
CA ARG A 8 -18.30 -13.03 -8.02
C ARG A 8 -19.20 -12.15 -7.15
N GLU A 9 -19.28 -12.45 -5.86
CA GLU A 9 -20.08 -11.74 -4.87
C GLU A 9 -19.31 -10.58 -4.23
N PHE A 10 -18.06 -10.32 -4.64
CA PHE A 10 -17.23 -9.26 -4.04
C PHE A 10 -17.93 -7.89 -4.07
N GLN A 11 -18.58 -7.54 -5.17
CA GLN A 11 -19.29 -6.27 -5.28
C GLN A 11 -20.51 -6.17 -4.34
N ASP A 12 -21.22 -7.28 -4.14
CA ASP A 12 -22.34 -7.34 -3.19
C ASP A 12 -21.84 -7.25 -1.75
N LEU A 13 -20.71 -7.91 -1.44
CA LEU A 13 -20.01 -7.82 -0.16
C LEU A 13 -19.61 -6.37 0.15
N LEU A 14 -19.05 -5.64 -0.82
CA LEU A 14 -18.73 -4.21 -0.66
C LEU A 14 -19.96 -3.40 -0.25
N GLY A 15 -21.12 -3.67 -0.86
CA GLY A 15 -22.40 -3.02 -0.51
C GLY A 15 -22.91 -3.40 0.88
N ILE A 16 -22.72 -4.65 1.31
CA ILE A 16 -23.07 -5.09 2.67
C ILE A 16 -22.20 -4.37 3.71
N VAL A 17 -20.88 -4.40 3.53
CA VAL A 17 -19.91 -3.77 4.43
C VAL A 17 -20.13 -2.26 4.49
N ALA A 18 -20.41 -1.61 3.36
CA ALA A 18 -20.74 -0.19 3.31
C ALA A 18 -21.95 0.19 4.17
N ARG A 19 -23.03 -0.61 4.13
CA ARG A 19 -24.24 -0.37 4.93
C ARG A 19 -23.98 -0.56 6.43
N GLU A 20 -23.20 -1.56 6.81
CA GLU A 20 -22.89 -1.83 8.22
C GLU A 20 -21.96 -0.78 8.83
N THR A 21 -20.93 -0.37 8.07
CA THR A 21 -19.94 0.60 8.53
C THR A 21 -20.39 2.06 8.36
N GLY A 22 -21.39 2.32 7.51
CA GLY A 22 -21.79 3.67 7.10
C GLY A 22 -20.79 4.36 6.16
N ILE A 23 -19.83 3.60 5.59
CA ILE A 23 -18.81 4.09 4.67
C ILE A 23 -19.28 3.87 3.24
N ALA A 24 -19.00 4.81 2.34
CA ALA A 24 -19.30 4.63 0.92
C ALA A 24 -18.61 3.38 0.34
N SER A 25 -19.35 2.57 -0.43
CA SER A 25 -18.85 1.31 -1.00
C SER A 25 -17.55 1.46 -1.80
N ALA A 26 -17.39 2.55 -2.55
CA ALA A 26 -16.15 2.84 -3.28
C ALA A 26 -14.93 3.06 -2.37
N LEU A 27 -15.14 3.60 -1.16
CA LEU A 27 -14.08 3.74 -0.16
C LEU A 27 -13.77 2.42 0.54
N VAL A 28 -14.79 1.59 0.79
CA VAL A 28 -14.60 0.20 1.28
C VAL A 28 -13.76 -0.61 0.28
N GLU A 29 -14.06 -0.49 -1.01
CA GLU A 29 -13.29 -1.12 -2.08
C GLU A 29 -11.84 -0.64 -2.09
N LYS A 30 -11.64 0.69 -2.07
CA LYS A 30 -10.29 1.26 -2.09
C LYS A 30 -9.47 0.84 -0.86
N ASP A 31 -10.07 0.79 0.32
CA ASP A 31 -9.45 0.31 1.56
C ASP A 31 -9.00 -1.16 1.45
N TYR A 32 -9.82 -2.01 0.83
CA TYR A 32 -9.43 -3.39 0.52
C TYR A 32 -8.21 -3.44 -0.40
N TRP A 33 -8.19 -2.68 -1.51
CA TRP A 33 -7.07 -2.70 -2.45
C TRP A 33 -5.77 -2.11 -1.90
N VAL A 34 -5.85 -1.12 -1.01
CA VAL A 34 -4.70 -0.62 -0.24
C VAL A 34 -4.14 -1.75 0.64
N THR A 35 -5.01 -2.44 1.37
CA THR A 35 -4.63 -3.55 2.25
C THR A 35 -4.01 -4.71 1.45
N HIS A 36 -4.62 -5.09 0.32
CA HIS A 36 -4.09 -6.11 -0.59
C HIS A 36 -2.72 -5.74 -1.16
N THR A 37 -2.55 -4.48 -1.56
CA THR A 37 -1.26 -3.96 -2.04
C THR A 37 -0.19 -4.12 -0.97
N LEU A 38 -0.46 -3.67 0.27
CA LEU A 38 0.48 -3.79 1.38
C LEU A 38 0.84 -5.25 1.68
N TRP A 39 -0.15 -6.14 1.69
CA TRP A 39 0.09 -7.58 1.89
C TRP A 39 1.03 -8.13 0.81
N ALA A 40 0.75 -7.85 -0.46
CA ALA A 40 1.55 -8.34 -1.57
C ALA A 40 2.99 -7.81 -1.51
N LEU A 41 3.17 -6.53 -1.15
CA LEU A 41 4.50 -5.95 -0.95
C LEU A 41 5.28 -6.71 0.14
N HIS A 42 4.64 -7.13 1.24
CA HIS A 42 5.29 -7.96 2.25
C HIS A 42 5.70 -9.36 1.74
N GLN A 43 4.96 -9.92 0.78
CA GLN A 43 5.30 -11.23 0.18
C GLN A 43 6.54 -11.17 -0.73
N THR A 44 6.93 -9.99 -1.19
CA THR A 44 8.08 -9.85 -2.11
C THR A 44 9.44 -10.11 -1.46
N GLY A 45 9.56 -10.05 -0.12
CA GLY A 45 10.86 -10.08 0.57
C GLY A 45 11.59 -8.73 0.59
N LEU A 46 10.96 -7.66 0.10
CA LEU A 46 11.39 -6.29 0.35
C LEU A 46 11.36 -5.96 1.84
N GLU A 47 12.27 -5.09 2.27
CA GLU A 47 12.22 -4.52 3.61
C GLU A 47 11.45 -3.20 3.54
N ILE A 48 10.27 -3.16 4.16
CA ILE A 48 9.30 -2.07 4.00
C ILE A 48 9.06 -1.39 5.34
N TRP A 49 9.11 -0.06 5.33
CA TRP A 49 8.84 0.79 6.47
C TRP A 49 7.85 1.88 6.10
N PHE A 50 6.85 2.14 6.94
CA PHE A 50 5.95 3.27 6.74
C PHE A 50 6.62 4.57 7.15
N LYS A 51 6.43 5.65 6.38
CA LYS A 51 6.85 6.98 6.80
C LYS A 51 5.72 7.69 7.54
N GLY A 52 6.11 8.37 8.63
CA GLY A 52 5.33 9.43 9.26
C GLY A 52 4.80 9.11 10.67
N ASP A 53 4.86 10.12 11.54
CA ASP A 53 4.14 10.21 12.83
C ASP A 53 2.67 10.65 12.62
N THR A 54 2.19 10.72 11.37
CA THR A 54 1.01 11.53 10.99
C THR A 54 0.07 10.85 10.00
N SER A 55 0.50 9.81 9.26
CA SER A 55 -0.33 9.08 8.30
C SER A 55 -1.38 8.19 8.98
N LEU A 56 -1.15 7.74 10.21
CA LEU A 56 -2.13 6.99 11.02
C LEU A 56 -2.86 7.81 12.09
N SER A 57 -2.57 9.10 12.26
CA SER A 57 -2.99 9.81 13.49
C SER A 57 -3.39 11.28 13.37
N LYS A 58 -4.30 11.63 12.45
CA LYS A 58 -4.97 12.94 12.52
C LYS A 58 -6.50 12.85 12.56
N GLY A 59 -6.99 12.17 13.60
CA GLY A 59 -8.28 12.49 14.22
C GLY A 59 -9.49 11.89 13.52
N PHE A 60 -10.18 10.99 14.23
CA PHE A 60 -11.63 10.77 14.19
C PHE A 60 -12.34 11.21 12.90
N LYS A 61 -12.35 10.33 11.89
CA LYS A 61 -13.46 10.04 10.97
C LYS A 61 -12.99 8.99 9.93
N LEU A 62 -13.91 8.13 9.51
CA LEU A 62 -13.69 6.80 8.92
C LEU A 62 -12.96 6.73 7.54
N ILE A 63 -12.18 7.74 7.13
CA ILE A 63 -11.45 7.80 5.85
C ILE A 63 -9.92 8.02 6.04
N GLN A 64 -9.43 7.96 7.28
CA GLN A 64 -8.00 8.14 7.59
C GLN A 64 -7.22 6.86 7.95
N ARG A 65 -7.78 5.66 7.77
CA ARG A 65 -7.03 4.44 8.11
C ARG A 65 -5.81 4.23 7.20
N PHE A 66 -5.90 4.66 5.94
CA PHE A 66 -4.77 4.83 5.05
C PHE A 66 -5.04 6.07 4.21
N SER A 67 -4.12 7.04 4.21
CA SER A 67 -4.11 8.03 3.13
C SER A 67 -4.11 7.28 1.80
N GLU A 68 -4.83 7.79 0.81
CA GLU A 68 -4.77 7.31 -0.58
C GLU A 68 -3.32 7.01 -1.04
N ASP A 69 -2.39 7.79 -0.51
CA ASP A 69 -0.96 7.68 -0.71
C ASP A 69 -0.32 6.89 0.45
N LEU A 70 0.36 5.80 0.10
CA LEU A 70 1.19 5.02 1.00
C LEU A 70 2.61 5.59 1.00
N ASP A 71 2.93 6.33 2.06
CA ASP A 71 4.27 6.79 2.35
C ASP A 71 5.15 5.63 2.82
N LEU A 72 6.07 5.17 1.97
CA LEU A 72 6.92 4.02 2.25
C LEU A 72 8.41 4.34 2.12
N MET A 73 9.23 3.75 2.97
CA MET A 73 10.64 3.53 2.73
C MET A 73 10.84 2.05 2.41
N ILE A 74 11.31 1.79 1.20
CA ILE A 74 11.56 0.45 0.70
C ILE A 74 13.06 0.26 0.57
N LEU A 75 13.56 -0.76 1.23
CA LEU A 75 14.93 -1.25 1.14
C LEU A 75 14.92 -2.63 0.50
N ARG A 76 16.09 -3.02 0.01
CA ARG A 76 16.30 -4.25 -0.75
C ARG A 76 15.76 -5.52 -0.07
N GLY A 77 15.82 -5.61 1.27
CA GLY A 77 15.49 -6.84 1.99
C GLY A 77 16.30 -8.03 1.46
N THR A 78 15.60 -9.11 1.11
CA THR A 78 16.20 -10.36 0.60
C THR A 78 16.39 -10.39 -0.93
N ILE A 79 15.92 -9.38 -1.66
CA ILE A 79 15.96 -9.34 -3.13
C ILE A 79 17.37 -8.99 -3.62
N ARG A 80 18.09 -9.95 -4.22
CA ARG A 80 19.49 -9.74 -4.63
C ARG A 80 19.67 -8.86 -5.87
N ASP A 81 18.69 -8.88 -6.76
CA ASP A 81 18.78 -8.22 -8.07
C ASP A 81 18.48 -6.71 -8.01
N LEU A 82 18.08 -6.19 -6.84
CA LEU A 82 17.90 -4.75 -6.65
C LEU A 82 19.24 -4.04 -6.44
N PRO A 83 19.53 -2.96 -7.20
CA PRO A 83 20.77 -2.20 -7.07
C PRO A 83 21.04 -1.71 -5.65
N GLY A 84 22.29 -1.84 -5.19
CA GLY A 84 22.68 -1.28 -3.90
C GLY A 84 22.80 0.25 -3.92
N VAL A 85 22.32 0.91 -2.87
CA VAL A 85 22.51 2.34 -2.65
C VAL A 85 23.45 2.54 -1.46
N THR A 86 24.61 3.16 -1.68
CA THR A 86 25.62 3.34 -0.63
C THR A 86 25.28 4.48 0.32
N ASN A 87 24.60 5.53 -0.17
CA ASN A 87 24.22 6.68 0.64
C ASN A 87 22.91 7.31 0.18
N TRP A 88 21.89 7.20 1.03
CA TRP A 88 20.55 7.73 0.77
C TRP A 88 20.39 9.25 0.96
N THR A 89 21.33 9.94 1.62
CA THR A 89 21.27 11.41 1.81
C THR A 89 22.18 12.19 0.86
N SER A 90 23.21 11.57 0.30
CA SER A 90 24.20 12.29 -0.51
C SER A 90 23.58 12.84 -1.80
N THR A 91 23.89 14.09 -2.11
CA THR A 91 23.51 14.77 -3.36
C THR A 91 24.55 14.59 -4.47
N ASN A 92 25.64 13.86 -4.21
CA ASN A 92 26.69 13.60 -5.19
C ASN A 92 26.17 12.73 -6.35
N LYS A 93 26.76 12.92 -7.55
CA LYS A 93 26.33 12.21 -8.78
C LYS A 93 26.32 10.68 -8.64
N GLY A 94 27.27 10.09 -7.90
CA GLY A 94 27.35 8.64 -7.69
C GLY A 94 26.13 8.07 -6.96
N PRO A 95 25.90 8.44 -5.68
CA PRO A 95 24.74 8.00 -4.91
C PRO A 95 23.39 8.36 -5.55
N THR A 96 23.28 9.53 -6.20
CA THR A 96 22.06 9.90 -6.95
C THR A 96 21.76 8.92 -8.07
N ARG A 97 22.76 8.50 -8.86
CA ARG A 97 22.58 7.48 -9.92
C ARG A 97 22.21 6.11 -9.35
N GLN A 98 22.78 5.73 -8.19
CA GLN A 98 22.41 4.47 -7.54
C GLN A 98 20.95 4.46 -7.08
N ARG A 99 20.46 5.57 -6.48
CA ARG A 99 19.04 5.70 -6.11
C ARG A 99 18.13 5.66 -7.33
N ALA A 100 18.49 6.36 -8.41
CA ALA A 100 17.72 6.32 -9.65
C ALA A 100 17.62 4.88 -10.21
N ALA A 101 18.74 4.15 -10.27
CA ALA A 101 18.77 2.75 -10.70
C ALA A 101 17.97 1.83 -9.77
N PHE A 102 18.02 2.05 -8.45
CA PHE A 102 17.20 1.32 -7.49
C PHE A 102 15.71 1.53 -7.76
N TYR A 103 15.25 2.78 -7.90
CA TYR A 103 13.84 3.08 -8.17
C TYR A 103 13.37 2.58 -9.55
N GLU A 104 14.24 2.60 -10.55
CA GLU A 104 13.94 2.00 -11.85
C GLU A 104 13.71 0.50 -11.72
N ALA A 105 14.66 -0.22 -11.11
CA ALA A 105 14.59 -1.67 -10.92
C ALA A 105 13.44 -2.11 -10.00
N LEU A 106 13.09 -1.29 -8.99
CA LEU A 106 11.99 -1.58 -8.06
C LEU A 106 10.66 -1.80 -8.78
N THR A 107 10.40 -1.12 -9.89
CA THR A 107 9.17 -1.30 -10.69
C THR A 107 8.94 -2.76 -11.10
N GLY A 108 10.02 -3.50 -11.40
CA GLY A 108 9.94 -4.92 -11.78
C GLY A 108 9.79 -5.89 -10.61
N VAL A 109 9.99 -5.40 -9.38
CA VAL A 109 9.88 -6.20 -8.14
C VAL A 109 8.52 -5.97 -7.46
N LEU A 110 7.91 -4.81 -7.66
CA LEU A 110 6.56 -4.50 -7.15
C LEU A 110 5.51 -5.35 -7.88
N ALA A 111 5.30 -6.58 -7.41
CA ALA A 111 4.31 -7.50 -7.90
C ALA A 111 3.13 -7.57 -6.92
N VAL A 112 1.95 -7.19 -7.40
CA VAL A 112 0.70 -7.22 -6.63
C VAL A 112 -0.34 -7.96 -7.46
N PRO A 113 -0.85 -9.13 -7.02
CA PRO A 113 -1.86 -9.88 -7.76
C PRO A 113 -3.07 -9.01 -8.13
N GLY A 114 -3.54 -9.13 -9.38
CA GLY A 114 -4.66 -8.33 -9.88
C GLY A 114 -4.36 -6.84 -10.11
N VAL A 115 -3.22 -6.30 -9.67
CA VAL A 115 -2.91 -4.86 -9.75
C VAL A 115 -1.77 -4.58 -10.73
N ARG A 116 -2.00 -3.63 -11.64
CA ARG A 116 -0.96 -3.17 -12.56
C ARG A 116 -0.12 -2.08 -11.88
N MET A 117 1.10 -2.43 -11.51
CA MET A 117 2.08 -1.49 -10.98
C MET A 117 2.80 -0.73 -12.11
N SER A 118 3.01 0.57 -11.90
CA SER A 118 3.76 1.44 -12.82
C SER A 118 4.42 2.58 -12.05
N ARG A 119 5.48 3.16 -12.60
CA ARG A 119 6.09 4.37 -12.03
C ARG A 119 5.33 5.60 -12.51
N ASP A 120 5.12 6.57 -11.63
CA ASP A 120 4.56 7.87 -12.02
C ASP A 120 5.63 8.69 -12.76
N GLY A 121 5.43 8.86 -14.07
CA GLY A 121 6.33 9.62 -14.94
C GLY A 121 6.16 11.14 -14.84
N GLU A 122 5.09 11.62 -14.23
CA GLU A 122 4.83 13.06 -14.07
C GLU A 122 5.55 13.63 -12.84
N ARG A 123 5.77 12.80 -11.82
CA ARG A 123 6.44 13.14 -10.56
C ARG A 123 7.88 12.61 -10.50
N ILE A 124 8.76 13.20 -11.31
CA ILE A 124 10.18 12.80 -11.34
C ILE A 124 11.02 13.72 -10.46
N ASP A 125 11.56 13.18 -9.37
CA ASP A 125 12.61 13.84 -8.61
C ASP A 125 13.98 13.67 -9.30
N ARG A 126 14.52 14.76 -9.84
CA ARG A 126 15.83 14.82 -10.51
C ARG A 126 17.00 14.42 -9.60
N GLN A 127 16.84 14.51 -8.29
CA GLN A 127 17.85 14.08 -7.32
C GLN A 127 17.61 12.66 -6.78
N ALA A 128 16.58 11.98 -7.29
CA ALA A 128 16.19 10.63 -6.89
C ALA A 128 16.13 10.49 -5.36
N ARG A 129 15.49 11.44 -4.66
CA ARG A 129 15.24 11.34 -3.21
C ARG A 129 14.00 10.49 -2.97
N SER A 130 13.01 10.58 -3.86
CA SER A 130 11.81 9.75 -3.88
C SER A 130 11.46 9.26 -5.30
N ALA A 131 10.54 8.31 -5.36
CA ALA A 131 9.86 7.88 -6.56
C ALA A 131 8.43 7.44 -6.20
N ASP A 132 7.47 7.85 -7.04
CA ASP A 132 6.07 7.49 -6.91
C ASP A 132 5.73 6.29 -7.82
N TYR A 133 4.91 5.37 -7.31
CA TYR A 133 4.37 4.25 -8.06
C TYR A 133 2.85 4.22 -7.97
N LEU A 134 2.20 3.88 -9.07
CA LEU A 134 0.75 3.79 -9.18
C LEU A 134 0.36 2.32 -9.35
N GLY A 135 -0.43 1.81 -8.41
CA GLY A 135 -1.10 0.51 -8.49
C GLY A 135 -2.52 0.67 -8.98
N ARG A 136 -2.76 0.34 -10.26
CA ARG A 136 -4.10 0.36 -10.87
C ARG A 136 -4.76 -0.99 -10.70
N TYR A 137 -5.76 -1.04 -9.84
CA TYR A 137 -6.55 -2.23 -9.56
C TYR A 137 -7.86 -2.24 -10.37
N PRO A 138 -8.48 -3.41 -10.61
CA PRO A 138 -9.72 -3.54 -11.35
C PRO A 138 -10.94 -3.21 -10.46
N GLY A 139 -11.03 -1.98 -9.98
CA GLY A 139 -12.11 -1.55 -9.08
C GLY A 139 -13.46 -1.51 -9.79
N ALA A 140 -14.49 -2.07 -9.16
CA ALA A 140 -15.87 -2.11 -9.65
C ALA A 140 -16.63 -0.78 -9.43
N LEU A 141 -16.17 0.05 -8.48
CA LEU A 141 -16.87 1.26 -8.03
C LEU A 141 -16.03 2.54 -8.19
N LEU A 142 -15.04 2.52 -9.10
CA LEU A 142 -14.13 3.65 -9.31
C LEU A 142 -14.83 4.92 -9.79
N ASP A 143 -15.96 4.79 -10.48
CA ASP A 143 -16.80 5.90 -10.95
C ASP A 143 -17.61 6.57 -9.84
N GLN A 144 -17.74 5.90 -8.69
CA GLN A 144 -18.42 6.40 -7.49
C GLN A 144 -17.45 7.07 -6.50
N LEU A 145 -16.15 7.09 -6.80
CA LEU A 145 -15.17 7.82 -6.00
C LEU A 145 -15.40 9.32 -6.12
N ASP A 146 -15.20 10.04 -5.00
CA ASP A 146 -15.15 11.49 -5.02
C ASP A 146 -14.08 11.95 -6.03
N PRO A 147 -14.33 12.97 -6.88
CA PRO A 147 -13.36 13.46 -7.86
C PRO A 147 -12.01 13.91 -7.27
N ALA A 148 -11.96 14.22 -5.97
CA ALA A 148 -10.72 14.53 -5.27
C ALA A 148 -9.86 13.29 -4.95
N MET A 149 -10.41 12.08 -5.11
CA MET A 149 -9.73 10.81 -4.82
C MET A 149 -9.21 10.17 -6.10
N SER A 150 -8.00 9.63 -6.06
CA SER A 150 -7.42 8.90 -7.20
C SER A 150 -8.03 7.49 -7.35
N PRO A 151 -8.28 7.03 -8.57
CA PRO A 151 -8.79 5.67 -8.85
C PRO A 151 -7.65 4.62 -8.86
N PHE A 152 -6.67 4.76 -7.96
CA PHE A 152 -5.50 3.88 -7.84
C PHE A 152 -4.92 3.99 -6.42
N VAL A 153 -4.05 3.03 -6.08
CA VAL A 153 -3.21 3.12 -4.87
C VAL A 153 -1.89 3.77 -5.26
N ARG A 154 -1.46 4.81 -4.54
CA ARG A 154 -0.17 5.45 -4.78
C ARG A 154 0.83 4.99 -3.72
N LEU A 155 2.06 4.67 -4.14
CA LEU A 155 3.18 4.39 -3.25
C LEU A 155 4.20 5.52 -3.39
N GLU A 156 4.34 6.36 -2.38
CA GLU A 156 5.40 7.36 -2.31
C GLU A 156 6.63 6.73 -1.65
N VAL A 157 7.58 6.26 -2.47
CA VAL A 157 8.78 5.58 -1.98
C VAL A 157 9.91 6.59 -1.81
N GLY A 158 10.52 6.62 -0.63
CA GLY A 158 11.61 7.54 -0.32
C GLY A 158 12.26 7.21 1.02
N ARG A 159 13.16 8.06 1.48
CA ARG A 159 13.77 7.88 2.81
C ARG A 159 12.81 8.29 3.93
N ALA A 160 12.82 7.56 5.04
CA ALA A 160 12.18 7.95 6.30
C ALA A 160 13.16 7.91 7.49
N ARG A 161 12.79 8.59 8.58
CA ARG A 161 13.36 8.31 9.91
C ARG A 161 12.52 7.22 10.55
N VAL A 162 13.17 6.14 10.99
CA VAL A 162 12.48 4.94 11.45
C VAL A 162 12.69 4.75 12.95
N VAL A 163 12.15 5.64 13.79
CA VAL A 163 12.19 5.45 15.27
C VAL A 163 11.30 6.45 16.02
N PRO A 164 10.60 6.01 17.08
CA PRO A 164 10.29 4.62 17.44
C PRO A 164 9.08 4.09 16.65
N HIS A 165 9.05 2.78 16.42
CA HIS A 165 7.94 2.08 15.77
C HIS A 165 7.30 1.07 16.72
N VAL A 166 6.03 0.77 16.50
CA VAL A 166 5.26 -0.28 17.20
C VAL A 166 4.69 -1.18 16.13
N ALA A 167 4.57 -2.49 16.35
CA ALA A 167 3.86 -3.36 15.43
C ALA A 167 2.36 -3.31 15.69
N ARG A 168 1.55 -3.12 14.64
CA ARG A 168 0.10 -3.26 14.70
C ARG A 168 -0.43 -4.12 13.55
N PRO A 169 -1.45 -4.95 13.80
CA PRO A 169 -2.16 -5.62 12.73
C PRO A 169 -2.84 -4.57 11.84
N LEU A 170 -2.78 -4.80 10.53
CA LEU A 170 -3.49 -4.01 9.52
C LEU A 170 -4.58 -4.89 8.89
N SER A 171 -5.74 -4.31 8.68
CA SER A 171 -6.91 -4.99 8.14
C SER A 171 -7.76 -3.99 7.36
N SER A 172 -8.58 -4.48 6.44
CA SER A 172 -9.57 -3.67 5.72
C SER A 172 -10.97 -3.88 6.30
N PHE A 173 -11.91 -3.00 5.98
CA PHE A 173 -13.31 -3.18 6.39
C PHE A 173 -13.91 -4.50 5.93
N VAL A 174 -13.51 -4.98 4.74
CA VAL A 174 -13.95 -6.27 4.20
C VAL A 174 -13.40 -7.43 5.05
N HIS A 175 -12.11 -7.39 5.39
CA HIS A 175 -11.51 -8.43 6.24
C HIS A 175 -12.11 -8.42 7.65
N ASP A 176 -12.28 -7.22 8.24
CA ASP A 176 -12.90 -7.05 9.57
C ASP A 176 -14.33 -7.63 9.60
N TYR A 177 -15.12 -7.36 8.54
CA TYR A 177 -16.47 -7.91 8.41
C TYR A 177 -16.47 -9.44 8.28
N LEU A 178 -15.64 -10.00 7.39
CA LEU A 178 -15.57 -11.45 7.20
C LEU A 178 -15.08 -12.18 8.44
N GLU A 179 -14.11 -11.61 9.17
CA GLU A 179 -13.62 -12.16 10.44
C GLU A 179 -14.72 -12.16 11.50
N ALA A 180 -15.45 -11.05 11.65
CA ALA A 180 -16.55 -10.93 12.61
C ALA A 180 -17.71 -11.89 12.33
N ASN A 181 -17.92 -12.25 11.06
CA ASN A 181 -18.96 -13.19 10.63
C ASN A 181 -18.46 -14.64 10.46
N GLY A 182 -17.18 -14.93 10.77
CA GLY A 182 -16.61 -16.27 10.66
C GLY A 182 -16.45 -16.79 9.22
N MET A 183 -16.47 -15.89 8.23
CA MET A 183 -16.39 -16.19 6.79
C MET A 183 -14.99 -16.02 6.22
N LEU A 184 -14.04 -15.49 7.00
CA LEU A 184 -12.67 -15.23 6.51
C LEU A 184 -11.95 -16.50 6.05
N ALA A 185 -12.26 -17.65 6.64
CA ALA A 185 -11.62 -18.93 6.32
C ALA A 185 -11.92 -19.47 4.91
N ASP A 186 -12.91 -18.90 4.22
CA ASP A 186 -13.28 -19.29 2.86
C ASP A 186 -12.36 -18.66 1.80
N PHE A 187 -11.57 -17.66 2.19
CA PHE A 187 -10.70 -16.88 1.29
C PHE A 187 -9.23 -16.96 1.71
N GLU A 188 -8.34 -16.59 0.79
CA GLU A 188 -6.95 -16.32 1.12
C GLU A 188 -6.87 -15.07 2.01
N ASP A 189 -6.39 -15.20 3.25
CA ASP A 189 -6.22 -14.06 4.17
C ASP A 189 -5.06 -13.18 3.68
N ASN A 190 -5.44 -12.13 2.95
CA ASN A 190 -4.52 -11.17 2.37
C ASN A 190 -4.37 -9.90 3.22
N ARG A 191 -4.46 -10.03 4.56
CA ARG A 191 -4.07 -8.97 5.51
C ARG A 191 -2.55 -8.88 5.65
N PRO A 192 -1.95 -7.68 5.65
CA PRO A 192 -0.53 -7.50 5.87
C PRO A 192 -0.10 -8.10 7.22
N LEU A 193 1.06 -8.78 7.24
CA LEU A 193 1.67 -9.22 8.49
C LEU A 193 1.90 -8.03 9.42
N PRO A 194 1.75 -8.18 10.75
CA PRO A 194 2.09 -7.12 11.71
C PRO A 194 3.57 -6.75 11.54
N CYS A 195 3.84 -5.64 10.87
CA CYS A 195 5.21 -5.19 10.69
C CYS A 195 5.64 -4.45 11.96
N ALA A 196 6.87 -4.69 12.44
CA ALA A 196 7.48 -3.83 13.46
C ALA A 196 7.37 -2.34 13.08
N ALA A 197 7.35 -2.02 11.78
CA ALA A 197 7.19 -0.69 11.22
C ALA A 197 5.79 -0.05 11.28
N CYS A 198 4.74 -0.77 11.71
CA CYS A 198 3.34 -0.31 11.62
C CYS A 198 2.85 0.39 12.91
N THR A 199 3.19 1.68 13.11
CA THR A 199 2.80 2.68 14.16
C THR A 199 1.67 2.27 15.15
N ARG A 200 1.58 2.64 16.44
CA ARG A 200 1.90 3.82 17.26
C ARG A 200 1.97 3.36 18.74
N SER A 201 2.60 4.15 19.63
CA SER A 201 2.32 4.16 21.08
C SER A 201 0.89 4.63 21.37
#